data_AF-A0A451ET25-F1
#
_entry.id   AF-A0A451ET25-F1
#
_cell.length_a   1.000
_cell.length_b   1.000
_cell.length_c   1.000
_cell.angle_alpha   90.00
_cell.angle_beta   90.00
_cell.angle_gamma   90.00
#
_symmetry.space_group_name_H-M   'P 1'
#
loop_
_entity.id
_entity.type
_entity.pdbx_description
1 polymer ?
#
loop_
_entity_poly.entity_id
_entity_poly.type
_entity_poly.pdbx_seq_one_letter_code
_entity_poly.pdbx_strand_id
1 'polypeptide(L)'
;VLEEFGYIYDSSVGVPALPIPVWPYTLDYKIPHECKSGTCPTKSFPGVWEIPLNTHYVDGFEGGHCPYLDQCVLHNHDAEDVFNWLQEDFA
;
A
#
# COMPACT_ATOMS: atom_id res chain seq x y z
N VAL A 1 -10.52 12.91 14.53
CA VAL A 1 -11.28 11.64 14.52
C VAL A 1 -10.45 10.47 15.03
N LEU A 2 -9.45 9.95 14.30
CA LEU A 2 -8.71 8.76 14.77
C LEU A 2 -8.10 8.98 16.17
N GLU A 3 -7.35 10.06 16.34
CA GLU A 3 -6.79 10.47 17.63
C GLU A 3 -7.88 10.74 18.68
N GLU A 4 -8.92 11.50 18.32
CA GLU A 4 -10.02 11.88 19.24
C GLU A 4 -10.80 10.68 19.79
N PHE A 5 -10.96 9.62 19.00
CA PHE A 5 -11.66 8.40 19.39
C PHE A 5 -10.72 7.29 19.90
N GLY A 6 -9.41 7.57 20.02
CA GLY A 6 -8.43 6.63 20.54
C GLY A 6 -8.13 5.44 19.63
N TYR A 7 -8.33 5.59 18.32
CA TYR A 7 -7.85 4.61 17.34
C TYR A 7 -6.33 4.66 17.24
N ILE A 8 -5.70 3.49 17.15
CA ILE A 8 -4.24 3.35 17.18
C ILE A 8 -3.61 3.27 15.79
N TYR A 9 -4.37 2.94 14.74
CA TYR A 9 -3.87 2.88 13.38
C TYR A 9 -4.93 3.23 12.34
N ASP A 10 -4.47 3.60 11.15
CA ASP A 10 -5.19 3.65 9.88
C ASP A 10 -4.50 2.73 8.85
N SER A 11 -5.25 2.32 7.83
CA SER A 11 -4.72 1.52 6.71
C SER A 11 -5.42 1.94 5.43
N SER A 12 -5.23 3.21 5.06
CA SER A 12 -5.90 3.82 3.91
C SER A 12 -4.96 4.57 2.98
N VAL A 13 -3.72 4.85 3.42
CA VAL A 13 -2.72 5.53 2.60
C VAL A 13 -2.08 4.55 1.63
N GLY A 14 -2.32 4.78 0.34
CA GLY A 14 -1.69 4.03 -0.74
C GLY A 14 -0.26 4.46 -1.01
N VAL A 15 0.62 3.48 -1.19
CA VAL A 15 2.02 3.67 -1.62
C VAL A 15 2.13 3.33 -3.09
N PRO A 16 2.87 4.09 -3.91
CA PRO A 16 3.21 3.69 -5.27
C PRO A 16 3.87 2.30 -5.31
N ALA A 17 3.81 1.61 -6.45
CA ALA A 17 4.52 0.35 -6.60
C ALA A 17 6.02 0.58 -6.50
N LEU A 18 6.66 -0.14 -5.58
CA LEU A 18 8.08 -0.04 -5.27
C LEU A 18 8.64 -1.45 -5.10
N PRO A 19 9.88 -1.71 -5.52
CA PRO A 19 10.53 -3.00 -5.32
C PRO A 19 10.85 -3.28 -3.83
N ILE A 20 10.86 -2.23 -2.99
CA ILE A 20 11.01 -2.36 -1.55
C ILE A 20 9.75 -1.75 -0.92
N PRO A 21 8.91 -2.55 -0.23
CA PRO A 21 7.68 -2.05 0.36
C PRO A 21 7.98 -1.09 1.52
N VAL A 22 7.07 -0.17 1.76
CA VAL A 22 7.14 0.76 2.89
C VAL A 22 6.63 0.05 4.15
N TRP A 23 7.43 0.08 5.20
CA TRP A 23 7.05 -0.44 6.52
C TRP A 23 6.07 0.49 7.22
N PRO A 24 5.23 -0.01 8.14
CA PRO A 24 4.36 0.82 8.97
C PRO A 24 5.13 1.94 9.66
N TYR A 25 4.52 3.11 9.75
CA TYR A 25 5.13 4.31 10.32
C TYR A 25 4.10 5.11 11.12
N THR A 26 4.57 5.90 12.07
CA THR A 26 3.72 6.82 12.83
C THR A 26 3.50 8.12 12.06
N LEU A 27 2.31 8.72 12.20
CA LEU A 27 1.99 10.07 11.69
C LEU A 27 2.53 11.20 12.58
N ASP A 28 3.47 10.90 13.48
CA ASP A 28 4.24 11.87 14.26
C ASP A 28 5.00 12.85 13.35
N TYR A 29 5.45 12.36 12.19
CA TYR A 29 6.25 13.10 11.20
C TYR A 29 5.61 13.04 9.81
N LYS A 30 6.21 13.75 8.85
CA LYS A 30 5.79 13.72 7.45
C LYS A 30 5.86 12.29 6.90
N ILE A 31 4.84 11.91 6.12
CA ILE A 31 4.79 10.65 5.37
C ILE A 31 6.11 10.43 4.59
N PRO A 32 6.74 9.24 4.71
CA PRO A 32 8.08 8.96 4.18
C PRO A 32 8.10 8.55 2.70
N HIS A 33 6.98 8.64 1.99
CA HIS A 33 6.86 8.28 0.58
C HIS A 33 5.98 9.28 -0.18
N GLU A 34 5.96 9.18 -1.50
CA GLU A 34 5.03 9.96 -2.32
C GLU A 34 3.60 9.50 -2.05
N CYS A 35 2.70 10.45 -1.81
CA CYS A 35 1.27 10.17 -1.75
C CYS A 35 0.58 10.63 -3.03
N LYS A 36 0.00 9.68 -3.77
CA LYS A 36 -0.74 9.97 -5.01
C LYS A 36 -2.16 10.45 -4.75
N SER A 37 -2.76 10.06 -3.64
CA SER A 37 -4.05 10.58 -3.21
C SER A 37 -3.84 12.02 -2.72
N GLY A 38 -4.18 13.03 -3.51
CA GLY A 38 -3.93 14.46 -3.19
C GLY A 38 -4.56 14.97 -1.87
N THR A 39 -5.15 14.08 -1.08
CA THR A 39 -5.80 14.30 0.21
C THR A 39 -5.01 13.74 1.39
N CYS A 40 -3.76 13.32 1.21
CA CYS A 40 -2.95 12.81 2.32
C CYS A 40 -2.76 13.79 3.48
N PRO A 41 -2.64 13.28 4.72
CA PRO A 41 -2.45 14.13 5.89
C PRO A 41 -1.13 14.92 5.81
N THR A 42 -1.22 16.21 6.09
CA THR A 42 -0.07 17.14 6.11
C THR A 42 0.27 17.64 7.52
N LYS A 43 -0.56 17.28 8.51
CA LYS A 43 -0.34 17.59 9.93
C LYS A 43 0.21 16.37 10.66
N SER A 44 0.81 16.62 11.81
CA SER A 44 1.24 15.57 12.74
C SER A 44 0.04 15.04 13.53
N PHE A 45 -0.04 13.72 13.69
CA PHE A 45 -1.01 13.00 14.51
C PHE A 45 -0.25 12.05 15.45
N PRO A 46 0.25 12.54 16.59
CA PRO A 46 1.15 11.77 17.45
C PRO A 46 0.55 10.45 17.93
N GLY A 47 1.31 9.36 17.79
CA GLY A 47 0.94 8.02 18.25
C GLY A 47 -0.03 7.25 17.34
N VAL A 48 -0.56 7.87 16.28
CA VAL A 48 -1.36 7.17 15.27
C VAL A 48 -0.44 6.50 14.26
N TRP A 49 -0.62 5.20 14.07
CA TRP A 49 0.11 4.42 13.06
C TRP A 49 -0.60 4.47 11.70
N GLU A 50 0.17 4.51 10.64
CA GLU A 50 -0.28 4.14 9.31
C GLU A 50 0.28 2.76 8.97
N ILE A 51 -0.60 1.85 8.60
CA ILE A 51 -0.25 0.57 7.98
C ILE A 51 -0.48 0.76 6.48
N PRO A 52 0.56 1.16 5.72
CA PRO A 52 0.40 1.60 4.36
C PRO A 52 -0.06 0.46 3.45
N LEU A 53 -0.92 0.80 2.49
CA LEU A 53 -1.33 -0.11 1.42
C LEU A 53 -0.26 -0.07 0.32
N ASN A 54 0.72 -0.97 0.43
CA ASN A 54 1.73 -1.15 -0.61
C ASN A 54 1.08 -1.69 -1.88
N THR A 55 1.30 -0.99 -2.99
CA THR A 55 0.83 -1.45 -4.30
C THR A 55 1.67 -2.67 -4.72
N HIS A 56 1.01 -3.75 -5.13
CA HIS A 56 1.67 -4.96 -5.58
C HIS A 56 2.67 -4.67 -6.70
N TYR A 57 3.87 -5.25 -6.58
CA TYR A 57 5.00 -4.99 -7.44
C TYR A 57 5.51 -6.30 -8.04
N VAL A 58 5.52 -6.33 -9.36
CA VAL A 58 6.21 -7.33 -10.19
C VAL A 58 7.02 -6.58 -11.26
N ASP A 59 8.20 -7.05 -11.60
CA ASP A 59 9.13 -6.36 -12.52
C ASP A 59 8.55 -6.29 -13.94
N GLY A 60 7.79 -7.32 -14.35
CA GLY A 60 7.18 -7.42 -15.67
C GLY A 60 5.97 -6.51 -15.90
N PHE A 61 5.47 -5.81 -14.88
CA PHE A 61 4.21 -5.05 -14.89
C PHE A 61 2.97 -5.91 -15.24
N GLU A 62 3.11 -7.24 -15.21
CA GLU A 62 2.01 -8.17 -15.45
C GLU A 62 0.94 -8.02 -14.36
N GLY A 63 -0.34 -8.08 -14.73
CA GLY A 63 -1.44 -7.79 -13.80
C GLY A 63 -1.58 -6.31 -13.41
N GLY A 64 -0.61 -5.46 -13.76
CA GLY A 64 -0.55 -4.04 -13.38
C GLY A 64 -0.20 -3.82 -11.91
N HIS A 65 0.01 -2.54 -11.56
CA HIS A 65 0.29 -2.11 -10.19
C HIS A 65 -1.01 -1.71 -9.48
N CYS A 66 -1.44 -2.56 -8.56
CA CYS A 66 -2.72 -2.48 -7.85
C CYS A 66 -2.51 -2.62 -6.33
N PRO A 67 -3.11 -1.75 -5.49
CA PRO A 67 -3.06 -1.90 -4.03
C PRO A 67 -4.07 -2.93 -3.51
N TYR A 68 -5.11 -3.22 -4.28
CA TYR A 68 -6.11 -4.25 -3.97
C TYR A 68 -6.14 -5.29 -5.08
N LEU A 69 -6.18 -6.58 -4.70
CA LEU A 69 -6.06 -7.69 -5.65
C LEU A 69 -7.20 -7.73 -6.68
N ASP A 70 -8.39 -7.27 -6.29
CA ASP A 70 -9.57 -7.19 -7.17
C ASP A 70 -9.47 -6.08 -8.24
N GLN A 71 -8.51 -5.16 -8.10
CA GLN A 71 -8.21 -4.11 -9.07
C GLN A 71 -7.11 -4.51 -10.06
N CYS A 72 -6.42 -5.63 -9.83
CA CYS A 72 -5.39 -6.13 -10.72
C CYS A 72 -5.99 -6.71 -12.01
N VAL A 73 -5.28 -6.54 -13.12
CA VAL A 73 -5.70 -7.00 -14.45
C VAL A 73 -5.23 -8.45 -14.66
N LEU A 74 -5.76 -9.37 -13.86
CA LEU A 74 -5.41 -10.80 -13.86
C LEU A 74 -6.46 -11.70 -14.55
N HIS A 75 -7.43 -11.11 -15.24
CA HIS A 75 -8.58 -11.83 -15.79
C HIS A 75 -8.27 -12.81 -16.93
N ASN A 76 -7.09 -12.70 -17.55
CA ASN A 76 -6.64 -13.59 -18.63
C ASN A 76 -5.62 -14.65 -18.15
N HIS A 77 -5.29 -14.65 -16.87
CA HIS A 77 -4.30 -15.54 -16.26
C HIS A 77 -4.99 -16.79 -15.72
N ASP A 78 -4.30 -17.92 -15.81
CA ASP A 78 -4.75 -19.13 -15.14
C ASP A 78 -4.31 -19.17 -13.67
N ALA A 79 -4.63 -20.26 -12.97
CA ALA A 79 -4.31 -20.38 -11.55
C ALA A 79 -2.79 -20.49 -11.28
N GLU A 80 -2.02 -21.05 -12.21
CA GLU A 80 -0.57 -21.18 -12.09
C GLU A 80 0.12 -19.84 -12.33
N ASP A 81 -0.36 -19.09 -13.33
CA ASP A 81 0.09 -17.73 -13.59
C ASP A 81 -0.13 -16.80 -12.39
N VAL A 82 -1.34 -16.80 -11.81
CA VAL A 82 -1.64 -15.98 -10.61
C VAL A 82 -0.82 -16.43 -9.41
N PHE A 83 -0.57 -17.72 -9.26
CA PHE A 83 0.28 -18.24 -8.19
C PHE A 83 1.72 -17.72 -8.34
N ASN A 84 2.30 -17.80 -9.53
CA ASN A 84 3.65 -17.29 -9.80
C ASN A 84 3.74 -15.78 -9.60
N TRP A 85 2.71 -15.03 -10.02
CA TRP A 85 2.61 -13.60 -9.79
C TRP A 85 2.60 -13.25 -8.29
N LEU A 86 1.82 -13.97 -7.48
CA LEU A 86 1.80 -13.80 -6.03
C LEU A 86 3.13 -14.21 -5.37
N GLN A 87 3.84 -15.19 -5.92
CA GLN A 87 5.16 -15.58 -5.44
C GLN A 87 6.22 -14.52 -5.73
N GLU A 88 6.16 -13.86 -6.89
CA GLU A 88 7.07 -12.76 -7.24
C GLU A 88 6.86 -11.56 -6.30
N ASP A 89 5.62 -11.14 -6.08
CA ASP A 89 5.30 -10.02 -5.16
C ASP A 89 5.69 -10.31 -3.69
N PHE A 90 5.69 -11.59 -3.29
CA PHE A 90 6.07 -12.00 -1.94
C PHE A 90 7.59 -12.03 -1.69
N ALA A 91 8.39 -12.23 -2.75
CA ALA A 91 9.83 -12.54 -2.66
C ALA A 91 10.70 -11.30 -2.36
#